data_AF-A0A7V9HP15-F1
#
_entry.id   AF-A0A7V9HP15-F1
#
_cell.length_a   1.000
_cell.length_b   1.000
_cell.length_c   1.000
_cell.angle_alpha   90.00
_cell.angle_beta   90.00
_cell.angle_gamma   90.00
#
_symmetry.space_group_name_H-M   'P 1'
#
loop_
_entity.id
_entity.type
_entity.pdbx_description
1 polymer ?
#
loop_
_entity_poly.entity_id
_entity_poly.type
_entity_poly.pdbx_seq_one_letter_code
_entity_poly.pdbx_strand_id
1 'polypeptide(L)'
;MAPASVERRWRVPAGGTLAAWLIPFALIVYLGMERGGFEQPVYSQVGIAAWWLVAVGFLAAALPVARVGRSGWIALALLAAFAGWTAIGVSWSSSSGRSVVEVAREVVYVGVFAVALLIGGRGRLRTTIGAVGAGCAVIACIALLSRLHPAWFPPNELPSVLVGIQSRLAYPIGYWNALAGLIAIGLPLVVWATTSARSTVLRAAAG
;
A
#
# COMPACT_ATOMS: atom_id res chain seq x y z
N MET A 1 -27.29 44.96 -10.98
CA MET A 1 -27.59 43.53 -11.18
C MET A 1 -26.28 42.84 -11.55
N ALA A 2 -25.58 42.27 -10.55
CA ALA A 2 -24.27 41.64 -10.74
C ALA A 2 -24.46 40.14 -11.05
N PRO A 3 -23.73 39.55 -12.01
CA PRO A 3 -23.85 38.14 -12.31
C PRO A 3 -23.24 37.32 -11.18
N ALA A 4 -24.05 36.46 -10.56
CA ALA A 4 -23.60 35.46 -9.61
C ALA A 4 -22.58 34.54 -10.30
N SER A 5 -21.31 34.65 -9.90
CA SER A 5 -20.26 33.71 -10.29
C SER A 5 -20.60 32.34 -9.70
N VAL A 6 -21.14 31.45 -10.54
CA VAL A 6 -21.33 30.05 -10.21
C VAL A 6 -19.94 29.44 -10.01
N GLU A 7 -19.48 29.39 -8.76
CA GLU A 7 -18.34 28.56 -8.38
C GLU A 7 -18.66 27.11 -8.75
N ARG A 8 -18.16 26.67 -9.90
CA ARG A 8 -18.11 25.25 -10.27
C ARG A 8 -17.16 24.57 -9.29
N ARG A 9 -17.68 24.22 -8.10
CA ARG A 9 -17.06 23.26 -7.19
C ARG A 9 -16.94 21.96 -7.97
N TRP A 10 -15.78 21.69 -8.53
CA TRP A 10 -15.46 20.43 -9.21
C TRP A 10 -15.71 19.29 -8.24
N ARG A 11 -16.91 18.71 -8.28
CA ARG A 11 -17.26 17.53 -7.48
C ARG A 11 -16.37 16.40 -7.96
N VAL A 12 -15.38 16.05 -7.15
CA VAL A 12 -14.56 14.87 -7.39
C VAL A 12 -15.51 13.66 -7.32
N PRO A 13 -15.54 12.77 -8.33
CA PRO A 13 -16.41 11.60 -8.31
C PRO A 13 -16.16 10.77 -7.05
N ALA A 14 -17.21 10.53 -6.26
CA ALA A 14 -17.12 9.88 -4.96
C ALA A 14 -16.45 8.49 -5.04
N GLY A 15 -16.72 7.73 -6.11
CA GLY A 15 -16.14 6.41 -6.34
C GLY A 15 -14.61 6.40 -6.42
N GLY A 16 -14.00 7.45 -7.01
CA GLY A 16 -12.55 7.52 -7.10
C GLY A 16 -11.87 7.81 -5.76
N THR A 17 -12.54 8.54 -4.86
CA THR A 17 -12.04 8.77 -3.50
C THR A 17 -12.16 7.51 -2.65
N LEU A 18 -13.27 6.77 -2.80
CA LEU A 18 -13.45 5.49 -2.14
C LEU A 18 -12.40 4.47 -2.58
N ALA A 19 -12.15 4.33 -3.88
CA ALA A 19 -11.10 3.44 -4.40
C ALA A 19 -9.70 3.83 -3.91
N ALA A 20 -9.38 5.14 -3.91
CA ALA A 20 -8.11 5.67 -3.41
C ALA A 20 -7.90 5.46 -1.90
N TRP A 21 -8.96 5.13 -1.16
CA TRP A 21 -8.88 4.75 0.25
C TRP A 21 -8.91 3.22 0.45
N LEU A 22 -9.92 2.54 -0.09
CA LEU A 22 -10.14 1.11 0.12
C LEU A 22 -9.00 0.24 -0.41
N ILE A 23 -8.52 0.51 -1.62
CA ILE A 23 -7.48 -0.33 -2.26
C ILE A 23 -6.19 -0.34 -1.44
N PRO A 24 -5.54 0.80 -1.13
CA PRO A 24 -4.31 0.78 -0.34
C PRO A 24 -4.53 0.29 1.09
N PHE A 25 -5.66 0.62 1.73
CA PHE A 25 -5.99 0.12 3.07
C PHE A 25 -6.10 -1.41 3.07
N ALA A 26 -6.93 -1.97 2.18
CA ALA A 26 -7.17 -3.40 2.08
C ALA A 26 -5.88 -4.14 1.72
N LEU A 27 -5.06 -3.58 0.82
CA LEU A 27 -3.78 -4.18 0.44
C LEU A 27 -2.83 -4.31 1.63
N ILE A 28 -2.66 -3.26 2.44
CA ILE A 28 -1.78 -3.29 3.63
C ILE A 28 -2.31 -4.29 4.66
N VAL A 29 -3.62 -4.30 4.91
CA VAL A 29 -4.23 -5.22 5.88
C VAL A 29 -4.10 -6.67 5.40
N TYR A 30 -4.44 -6.94 4.13
CA TYR A 30 -4.33 -8.27 3.53
C TYR A 30 -2.89 -8.80 3.62
N LEU A 31 -1.92 -8.04 3.12
CA LEU A 31 -0.50 -8.44 3.16
C LEU A 31 -0.01 -8.61 4.60
N GLY A 32 -0.42 -7.73 5.52
CA GLY A 32 -0.03 -7.84 6.93
C GLY A 32 -0.54 -9.12 7.59
N MET A 33 -1.73 -9.59 7.21
CA MET A 33 -2.33 -10.84 7.69
C MET A 33 -1.74 -12.07 7.00
N GLU A 34 -1.39 -11.96 5.72
CA GLU A 34 -0.72 -13.01 4.94
C GLU A 34 0.81 -13.04 5.17
N ARG A 35 1.21 -12.94 6.45
CA ARG A 35 2.62 -13.00 6.87
C ARG A 35 3.53 -12.01 6.11
N GLY A 36 3.05 -10.80 5.86
CA GLY A 36 3.77 -9.77 5.10
C GLY A 36 3.79 -9.98 3.57
N GLY A 37 3.20 -11.06 3.06
CA GLY A 37 3.19 -11.40 1.64
C GLY A 37 4.57 -11.70 1.06
N PHE A 38 5.50 -12.21 1.88
CA PHE A 38 6.84 -12.60 1.41
C PHE A 38 6.83 -13.82 0.47
N GLU A 39 5.80 -14.65 0.60
CA GLU A 39 5.66 -15.89 -0.17
C GLU A 39 5.18 -15.63 -1.60
N GLN A 40 5.74 -16.39 -2.55
CA GLN A 40 5.46 -16.24 -3.97
C GLN A 40 3.98 -16.26 -4.36
N PRO A 41 3.16 -17.19 -3.84
CA PRO A 41 1.74 -17.21 -4.17
C PRO A 41 1.03 -15.90 -3.80
N VAL A 42 1.36 -15.32 -2.64
CA VAL A 42 0.66 -14.14 -2.10
C VAL A 42 0.94 -12.90 -2.94
N TYR A 43 2.21 -12.56 -3.16
CA TYR A 43 2.52 -11.37 -3.96
C TYR A 43 2.15 -11.56 -5.43
N SER A 44 2.15 -12.79 -5.94
CA SER A 44 1.72 -13.09 -7.32
C SER A 44 0.23 -12.82 -7.51
N GLN A 45 -0.63 -13.20 -6.55
CA GLN A 45 -2.06 -12.85 -6.56
C GLN A 45 -2.27 -11.33 -6.57
N VAL A 46 -1.54 -10.60 -5.73
CA VAL A 46 -1.58 -9.14 -5.68
C VAL A 46 -1.14 -8.51 -7.00
N GLY A 47 -0.05 -9.03 -7.60
CA GLY A 47 0.44 -8.56 -8.89
C GLY A 47 -0.56 -8.79 -10.01
N ILE A 48 -1.17 -9.98 -10.08
CA ILE A 48 -2.23 -10.30 -11.03
C ILE A 48 -3.39 -9.32 -10.86
N ALA A 49 -3.90 -9.15 -9.64
CA ALA A 49 -4.99 -8.21 -9.36
C ALA A 49 -4.64 -6.77 -9.77
N ALA A 50 -3.41 -6.30 -9.46
CA ALA A 50 -2.96 -4.96 -9.81
C ALA A 50 -2.91 -4.74 -11.33
N TRP A 51 -2.30 -5.68 -12.08
CA TRP A 51 -2.23 -5.58 -13.53
C TRP A 51 -3.59 -5.72 -14.21
N TRP A 52 -4.50 -6.54 -13.67
CA TRP A 52 -5.89 -6.60 -14.12
C TRP A 52 -6.61 -5.26 -13.91
N LEU A 53 -6.44 -4.61 -12.77
CA LEU A 53 -7.02 -3.28 -12.52
C LEU A 53 -6.50 -2.23 -13.52
N VAL A 54 -5.20 -2.27 -13.84
CA VAL A 54 -4.60 -1.40 -14.86
C VAL A 54 -5.18 -1.71 -16.25
N ALA A 55 -5.20 -2.97 -16.65
CA ALA A 55 -5.67 -3.40 -17.97
C ALA A 55 -7.16 -3.08 -18.18
N VAL A 56 -8.02 -3.49 -17.24
CA VAL A 56 -9.47 -3.24 -17.30
C VAL A 56 -9.75 -1.74 -17.24
N GLY A 57 -9.07 -1.00 -16.36
CA GLY A 57 -9.24 0.45 -16.29
C GLY A 57 -8.87 1.12 -17.62
N PHE A 58 -7.80 0.67 -18.25
CA PHE A 58 -7.34 1.19 -19.55
C PHE A 58 -8.36 0.89 -20.65
N LEU A 59 -8.80 -0.37 -20.76
CA LEU A 59 -9.79 -0.81 -21.75
C LEU A 59 -11.14 -0.11 -21.57
N ALA A 60 -11.55 0.16 -20.32
CA ALA A 60 -12.79 0.86 -20.01
C ALA A 60 -12.70 2.40 -20.12
N ALA A 61 -11.53 2.95 -20.49
CA ALA A 61 -11.24 4.39 -20.46
C ALA A 61 -11.57 5.06 -19.11
N ALA A 62 -11.52 4.29 -18.02
CA ALA A 62 -11.88 4.73 -16.67
C ALA A 62 -10.67 5.25 -15.87
N LEU A 63 -9.45 5.05 -16.39
CA LEU A 63 -8.22 5.52 -15.74
C LEU A 63 -8.08 7.04 -15.85
N PRO A 64 -7.90 7.75 -14.72
CA PRO A 64 -7.71 9.20 -14.75
C PRO A 64 -6.25 9.56 -15.05
N VAL A 65 -5.71 9.06 -16.16
CA VAL A 65 -4.30 9.19 -16.60
C VAL A 65 -3.86 10.67 -16.62
N ALA A 66 -4.75 11.57 -17.06
CA ALA A 66 -4.51 13.02 -17.10
C ALA A 66 -4.23 13.65 -15.71
N ARG A 67 -4.54 12.97 -14.62
CA ARG A 67 -4.28 13.44 -13.24
C ARG A 67 -2.89 13.05 -12.73
N VAL A 68 -2.18 12.18 -13.43
CA VAL A 68 -0.82 11.75 -13.08
C VAL A 68 0.16 12.83 -13.53
N GLY A 69 0.88 13.40 -12.58
CA GLY A 69 1.88 14.43 -12.86
C GLY A 69 3.17 13.87 -13.47
N ARG A 70 4.01 14.74 -14.04
CA ARG A 70 5.34 14.39 -14.57
C ARG A 70 6.19 13.60 -13.57
N SER A 71 6.21 14.02 -12.30
CA SER A 71 6.97 13.31 -11.26
C SER A 71 6.46 11.88 -11.01
N GLY A 72 5.15 11.65 -11.10
CA GLY A 72 4.56 10.31 -10.98
C GLY A 72 4.98 9.41 -12.13
N TRP A 73 4.95 9.93 -13.36
CA TRP A 73 5.45 9.20 -14.53
C TRP A 73 6.95 8.92 -14.47
N ILE A 74 7.76 9.89 -14.01
CA ILE A 74 9.20 9.69 -13.81
C ILE A 74 9.45 8.58 -12.78
N ALA A 75 8.75 8.61 -11.64
CA ALA A 75 8.89 7.57 -10.62
C ALA A 75 8.49 6.18 -11.15
N LEU A 76 7.39 6.09 -11.91
CA LEU A 76 6.94 4.83 -12.51
C LEU A 76 7.94 4.33 -13.55
N ALA A 77 8.46 5.22 -14.39
CA ALA A 77 9.46 4.88 -15.39
C ALA A 77 10.79 4.43 -14.76
N LEU A 78 11.25 5.08 -13.68
CA LEU A 78 12.44 4.67 -12.94
C LEU A 78 12.26 3.29 -12.30
N LEU A 79 11.09 3.01 -11.71
CA LEU A 79 10.78 1.71 -11.12
C LEU A 79 10.69 0.60 -12.19
N ALA A 80 10.08 0.90 -13.33
CA ALA A 80 10.01 -0.02 -14.46
C ALA A 80 11.38 -0.25 -15.11
N ALA A 81 12.22 0.79 -15.20
CA ALA A 81 13.59 0.68 -15.68
C ALA A 81 14.44 -0.17 -14.73
N PHE A 82 14.25 -0.02 -13.41
CA PHE A 82 14.87 -0.89 -12.42
C PHE A 82 14.43 -2.35 -12.61
N ALA A 83 13.13 -2.60 -12.81
CA ALA A 83 12.63 -3.95 -13.10
C ALA A 83 13.23 -4.55 -14.39
N GLY A 84 13.34 -3.75 -15.44
CA GLY A 84 13.99 -4.14 -16.69
C GLY A 84 15.49 -4.41 -16.51
N TRP A 85 16.17 -3.62 -15.68
CA TRP A 85 17.57 -3.83 -15.34
C TRP A 85 17.79 -5.15 -14.60
N THR A 86 16.94 -5.46 -13.62
CA THR A 86 16.98 -6.76 -12.93
C THR A 86 16.70 -7.91 -13.88
N ALA A 87 15.76 -7.75 -14.83
CA ALA A 87 15.48 -8.75 -15.86
C ALA A 87 16.69 -8.99 -16.78
N ILE A 88 17.44 -7.94 -17.15
CA ILE A 88 18.71 -8.08 -17.88
C ILE A 88 19.74 -8.79 -16.98
N GLY A 89 19.78 -8.48 -15.69
CA GLY A 89 20.65 -9.16 -14.72
C GLY A 89 20.43 -10.68 -14.64
N VAL A 90 19.22 -11.18 -14.97
CA VAL A 90 18.94 -12.62 -15.06
C VAL A 90 19.87 -13.32 -16.05
N SER A 91 20.23 -12.68 -17.17
CA SER A 91 21.00 -13.34 -18.23
C SER A 91 22.46 -13.65 -17.83
N TRP A 92 22.94 -13.05 -16.74
CA TRP A 92 24.28 -13.27 -16.20
C TRP A 92 24.25 -14.01 -14.85
N SER A 93 23.07 -14.44 -14.40
CA SER A 93 22.89 -15.13 -13.13
C SER A 93 23.16 -16.63 -13.25
N SER A 94 23.94 -17.16 -12.31
CA SER A 94 24.20 -18.60 -12.17
C SER A 94 22.99 -19.39 -11.64
N SER A 95 21.97 -18.71 -11.12
CA SER A 95 20.72 -19.31 -10.62
C SER A 95 19.51 -18.68 -11.32
N SER A 96 19.21 -19.18 -12.51
CA SER A 96 18.11 -18.70 -13.36
C SER A 96 16.75 -18.72 -12.63
N GLY A 97 16.47 -19.76 -11.84
CA GLY A 97 15.21 -19.90 -11.10
C GLY A 97 14.98 -18.82 -10.05
N ARG A 98 16.00 -18.46 -9.25
CA ARG A 98 15.87 -17.41 -8.23
C ARG A 98 15.75 -16.03 -8.86
N SER A 99 16.51 -15.78 -9.93
CA SER A 99 16.49 -14.48 -10.61
C SER A 99 15.16 -14.17 -11.29
N VAL A 100 14.44 -15.16 -11.80
CA VAL A 100 13.09 -14.95 -12.37
C VAL A 100 12.06 -14.57 -11.31
N VAL A 101 12.17 -15.13 -10.10
CA VAL A 101 11.29 -14.81 -8.97
C VAL A 101 11.46 -13.37 -8.51
N GLU A 102 12.71 -12.86 -8.50
CA GLU A 102 13.00 -11.45 -8.20
C GLU A 102 12.33 -10.51 -9.21
N VAL A 103 12.47 -10.81 -10.51
CA VAL A 103 11.84 -10.03 -11.58
C VAL A 103 10.31 -10.02 -11.43
N ALA A 104 9.70 -11.18 -11.14
CA ALA A 104 8.26 -11.27 -10.95
C ALA A 104 7.78 -10.36 -9.80
N ARG A 105 8.54 -10.30 -8.70
CA ARG A 105 8.25 -9.42 -7.57
C ARG A 105 8.40 -7.94 -7.91
N GLU A 106 9.42 -7.56 -8.69
CA GLU A 106 9.56 -6.17 -9.14
C GLU A 106 8.44 -5.75 -10.10
N VAL A 107 8.00 -6.65 -10.98
CA VAL A 107 6.82 -6.42 -11.85
C VAL A 107 5.54 -6.23 -11.02
N VAL A 108 5.40 -6.94 -9.90
CA VAL A 108 4.30 -6.71 -8.94
C VAL A 108 4.39 -5.31 -8.35
N TYR A 109 5.57 -4.85 -7.94
CA TYR A 109 5.76 -3.50 -7.41
C TYR A 109 5.43 -2.42 -8.43
N VAL A 110 5.82 -2.60 -9.70
CA VAL A 110 5.43 -1.70 -10.80
C VAL A 110 3.91 -1.63 -10.94
N GLY A 111 3.23 -2.79 -10.95
CA GLY A 111 1.77 -2.86 -11.06
C GLY A 111 1.05 -2.17 -9.88
N VAL A 112 1.47 -2.47 -8.65
CA VAL A 112 0.91 -1.85 -7.43
C VAL A 112 1.13 -0.33 -7.44
N PHE A 113 2.32 0.12 -7.83
CA PHE A 113 2.62 1.56 -7.92
C PHE A 113 1.81 2.25 -9.02
N ALA A 114 1.63 1.60 -10.18
CA ALA A 114 0.77 2.10 -11.25
C ALA A 114 -0.67 2.27 -10.77
N VAL A 115 -1.24 1.25 -10.10
CA VAL A 115 -2.59 1.35 -9.49
C VAL A 115 -2.64 2.53 -8.52
N ALA A 116 -1.67 2.65 -7.60
CA ALA A 116 -1.61 3.73 -6.63
C ALA A 116 -1.58 5.13 -7.28
N LEU A 117 -0.80 5.32 -8.36
CA LEU A 117 -0.74 6.57 -9.10
C LEU A 117 -2.07 6.89 -9.80
N LEU A 118 -2.70 5.88 -10.41
CA LEU A 118 -3.93 6.03 -11.16
C LEU A 118 -5.12 6.33 -10.24
N ILE A 119 -5.21 5.71 -9.06
CA ILE A 119 -6.29 5.99 -8.10
C ILE A 119 -6.00 7.26 -7.27
N GLY A 120 -4.74 7.45 -6.88
CA GLY A 120 -4.29 8.43 -5.90
C GLY A 120 -3.84 9.79 -6.44
N GLY A 121 -3.91 10.03 -7.76
CA GLY A 121 -3.45 11.26 -8.43
C GLY A 121 -3.74 12.58 -7.69
N ARG A 122 -2.99 13.65 -7.97
CA ARG A 122 -2.76 14.86 -7.12
C ARG A 122 -3.83 15.26 -6.08
N GLY A 123 -5.11 15.27 -6.42
CA GLY A 123 -6.22 15.60 -5.49
C GLY A 123 -6.57 14.52 -4.46
N ARG A 124 -6.07 13.29 -4.59
CA ARG A 124 -6.40 12.13 -3.72
C ARG A 124 -5.20 11.57 -2.96
N LEU A 125 -4.02 12.14 -3.13
CA LEU A 125 -2.81 11.69 -2.45
C LEU A 125 -2.98 11.69 -0.93
N ARG A 126 -3.67 12.70 -0.39
CA ARG A 126 -3.99 12.78 1.04
C ARG A 126 -4.82 11.58 1.53
N THR A 127 -5.81 11.17 0.72
CA THR A 127 -6.69 10.04 1.02
C THR A 127 -5.91 8.73 0.99
N THR A 128 -5.06 8.53 -0.04
CA THR A 128 -4.21 7.35 -0.16
C THR A 128 -3.20 7.25 0.98
N ILE A 129 -2.54 8.35 1.34
CA ILE A 129 -1.63 8.38 2.49
C ILE A 129 -2.36 8.03 3.80
N GLY A 130 -3.54 8.62 4.01
CA GLY A 130 -4.36 8.32 5.19
C GLY A 130 -4.78 6.85 5.25
N ALA A 131 -5.11 6.24 4.11
CA ALA A 131 -5.46 4.83 4.02
C ALA A 131 -4.28 3.89 4.32
N VAL A 132 -3.09 4.18 3.78
CA VAL A 132 -1.87 3.43 4.11
C VAL A 132 -1.57 3.54 5.61
N GLY A 133 -1.61 4.75 6.16
CA GLY A 133 -1.43 4.97 7.60
C GLY A 133 -2.45 4.21 8.45
N ALA A 134 -3.72 4.21 8.05
CA ALA A 134 -4.78 3.46 8.73
C ALA A 134 -4.54 1.94 8.67
N GLY A 135 -4.11 1.41 7.53
CA GLY A 135 -3.74 0.00 7.40
C GLY A 135 -2.58 -0.38 8.32
N CYS A 136 -1.52 0.43 8.35
CA CYS A 136 -0.40 0.23 9.28
C CYS A 136 -0.86 0.27 10.74
N ALA A 137 -1.74 1.20 11.11
CA ALA A 137 -2.29 1.31 12.45
C ALA A 137 -3.10 0.06 12.83
N VAL A 138 -3.92 -0.46 11.92
CA VAL A 138 -4.68 -1.71 12.13
C VAL A 138 -3.73 -2.88 12.39
N ILE A 139 -2.69 -3.06 11.56
CA ILE A 139 -1.71 -4.13 11.75
C ILE A 139 -0.94 -3.96 13.08
N ALA A 140 -0.58 -2.72 13.44
CA ALA A 140 0.05 -2.42 14.73
C ALA A 140 -0.86 -2.78 15.91
N CYS A 141 -2.15 -2.45 15.83
CA CYS A 141 -3.15 -2.80 16.85
C CYS A 141 -3.31 -4.33 16.95
N ILE A 142 -3.37 -5.05 15.83
CA ILE A 142 -3.45 -6.51 15.81
C ILE A 142 -2.21 -7.13 16.47
N ALA A 143 -1.02 -6.64 16.11
CA ALA A 143 0.22 -7.10 16.73
C ALA A 143 0.23 -6.85 18.25
N LEU A 144 -0.22 -5.68 18.70
CA LEU A 144 -0.34 -5.36 20.13
C LEU A 144 -1.36 -6.25 20.84
N LEU A 145 -2.54 -6.45 20.26
CA LEU A 145 -3.59 -7.31 20.82
C LEU A 145 -3.13 -8.76 20.92
N SER A 146 -2.35 -9.25 19.95
CA SER A 146 -1.77 -10.60 20.02
C SER A 146 -0.82 -10.81 21.20
N ARG A 147 -0.29 -9.72 21.76
CA ARG A 147 0.53 -9.74 22.98
C ARG A 147 -0.30 -9.62 24.25
N LEU A 148 -1.32 -8.76 24.26
CA LEU A 148 -2.17 -8.53 25.43
C LEU A 148 -3.14 -9.67 25.67
N HIS A 149 -3.67 -10.27 24.60
CA HIS A 149 -4.62 -11.39 24.64
C HIS A 149 -4.21 -12.51 23.68
N PRO A 150 -3.13 -13.26 23.97
CA PRO A 150 -2.63 -14.31 23.09
C PRO A 150 -3.66 -15.41 22.77
N ALA A 151 -4.59 -15.68 23.70
CA ALA A 151 -5.64 -16.69 23.53
C ALA A 151 -6.66 -16.37 22.42
N TRP A 152 -6.72 -15.13 21.92
CA TRP A 152 -7.61 -14.73 20.82
C TRP A 152 -7.03 -15.01 19.43
N PHE A 153 -5.77 -15.41 19.34
CA PHE A 153 -5.04 -15.55 18.09
C PHE A 153 -4.57 -17.00 17.90
N PRO A 154 -4.34 -17.42 16.65
CA PRO A 154 -3.85 -18.77 16.37
C PRO A 154 -2.58 -19.07 17.17
N PRO A 155 -2.42 -20.27 17.74
CA PRO A 155 -1.19 -20.66 18.40
C PRO A 155 -0.01 -20.49 17.44
N ASN A 156 1.00 -19.71 17.83
CA ASN A 156 2.27 -19.75 17.12
C ASN A 156 2.85 -21.16 17.39
N GLU A 157 2.99 -22.00 16.37
CA GLU A 157 3.58 -23.35 16.52
C GLU A 157 5.12 -23.32 16.52
N LEU A 158 5.74 -22.19 16.20
CA LEU A 158 7.20 -22.00 16.19
C LEU A 158 7.89 -22.00 17.59
N PRO A 159 7.29 -21.48 18.67
CA PRO A 159 7.89 -21.47 20.01
C PRO A 159 8.05 -22.85 20.65
N SER A 160 7.32 -23.88 20.21
CA SER A 160 7.41 -25.24 20.77
C SER A 160 8.62 -26.03 20.27
N VAL A 161 9.32 -25.55 19.22
CA VAL A 161 10.44 -26.27 18.57
C VAL A 161 11.80 -25.61 18.83
N LEU A 162 11.86 -24.29 19.11
CA LEU A 162 13.12 -23.55 19.26
C LEU A 162 13.17 -22.70 20.55
N VAL A 163 13.94 -23.17 21.52
CA VAL A 163 14.28 -22.46 22.76
C VAL A 163 14.99 -21.14 22.41
N GLY A 164 14.31 -19.99 22.59
CA GLY A 164 14.87 -18.64 22.37
C GLY A 164 14.07 -17.72 21.43
N ILE A 165 13.06 -18.22 20.71
CA ILE A 165 12.21 -17.42 19.78
C ILE A 165 10.90 -16.95 20.45
N GLN A 166 10.58 -17.47 21.63
CA GLN A 166 9.32 -17.29 22.38
C GLN A 166 8.87 -15.83 22.56
N SER A 167 9.80 -14.86 22.58
CA SER A 167 9.49 -13.46 22.93
C SER A 167 9.53 -12.45 21.77
N ARG A 168 9.79 -12.86 20.51
CA ARG A 168 9.92 -11.89 19.38
C ARG A 168 8.59 -11.68 18.65
N LEU A 169 8.21 -10.42 18.37
CA LEU A 169 6.91 -10.05 17.73
C LEU A 169 6.85 -10.59 16.28
N ALA A 170 6.46 -11.85 16.09
CA ALA A 170 6.30 -12.40 14.76
C ALA A 170 4.91 -12.08 14.20
N TYR A 171 3.83 -12.38 14.91
CA TYR A 171 2.47 -12.19 14.43
C TYR A 171 2.09 -10.69 14.28
N PRO A 172 1.35 -10.27 13.23
CA PRO A 172 0.78 -11.09 12.14
C PRO A 172 1.73 -11.32 10.95
N ILE A 173 2.77 -10.50 10.81
CA ILE A 173 3.65 -10.47 9.63
C ILE A 173 4.62 -11.67 9.56
N GLY A 174 4.79 -12.43 10.63
CA GLY A 174 5.74 -13.52 10.75
C GLY A 174 7.19 -13.09 11.03
N TYR A 175 7.55 -11.82 10.80
CA TYR A 175 8.91 -11.31 11.02
C TYR A 175 8.93 -9.98 11.79
N TRP A 176 9.56 -9.99 12.96
CA TRP A 176 9.55 -8.85 13.88
C TRP A 176 10.22 -7.59 13.32
N ASN A 177 11.31 -7.72 12.54
CA ASN A 177 11.94 -6.57 11.89
C ASN A 177 11.03 -5.96 10.82
N ALA A 178 10.26 -6.78 10.09
CA ALA A 178 9.35 -6.28 9.07
C ALA A 178 8.17 -5.55 9.72
N LEU A 179 7.66 -6.06 10.85
CA LEU A 179 6.66 -5.37 11.65
C LEU A 179 7.18 -4.03 12.19
N ALA A 180 8.40 -4.00 12.73
CA ALA A 180 9.02 -2.75 13.18
C ALA A 180 9.16 -1.74 12.03
N GLY A 181 9.61 -2.20 10.85
CA GLY A 181 9.69 -1.38 9.64
C GLY A 181 8.33 -0.82 9.20
N LEU A 182 7.29 -1.65 9.19
CA LEU A 182 5.93 -1.22 8.84
C LEU A 182 5.42 -0.14 9.81
N ILE A 183 5.64 -0.33 11.12
CA ILE A 183 5.25 0.65 12.14
C ILE A 183 6.05 1.94 11.99
N ALA A 184 7.36 1.86 11.74
CA ALA A 184 8.21 3.02 11.54
C ALA A 184 7.77 3.86 10.31
N ILE A 185 7.34 3.20 9.23
CA ILE A 185 6.75 3.86 8.06
C ILE A 185 5.35 4.42 8.37
N GLY A 186 4.52 3.67 9.10
CA GLY A 186 3.13 4.03 9.37
C GLY A 186 2.95 5.18 10.35
N LEU A 187 3.81 5.26 11.38
CA LEU A 187 3.74 6.26 12.44
C LEU A 187 3.66 7.71 11.91
N PRO A 188 4.57 8.19 11.04
CA PRO A 188 4.49 9.55 10.52
C PRO A 188 3.22 9.79 9.69
N LEU A 189 2.71 8.76 8.98
CA LEU A 189 1.48 8.89 8.18
C LEU A 189 0.25 9.07 9.07
N VAL A 190 0.17 8.35 10.18
CA VAL A 190 -0.91 8.46 11.18
C VAL A 190 -0.86 9.83 11.87
N VAL A 191 0.33 10.27 12.29
CA VAL A 191 0.53 11.60 12.89
C VAL A 191 0.13 12.71 11.92
N TRP A 192 0.56 12.60 10.67
CA TRP A 192 0.20 13.56 9.63
C TRP A 192 -1.32 13.59 9.35
N ALA A 193 -1.98 12.42 9.30
CA ALA A 193 -3.41 12.32 9.06
C ALA A 193 -4.23 12.93 10.21
N THR A 194 -3.86 12.64 11.46
CA THR A 194 -4.55 13.16 12.66
C THR A 194 -4.38 14.66 12.85
N THR A 195 -3.17 15.20 12.64
CA THR A 195 -2.90 16.64 12.70
C THR A 195 -3.60 17.41 11.57
N SER A 196 -3.64 16.84 10.36
CA SER A 196 -4.37 17.42 9.22
C SER A 196 -5.89 17.44 9.44
N ALA A 197 -6.46 16.43 10.10
CA ALA A 197 -7.88 16.40 10.44
C ALA A 197 -8.24 17.50 11.46
N ARG A 198 -7.44 17.64 12.53
CA ARG A 198 -7.63 18.68 13.56
C ARG A 198 -7.63 20.10 12.97
N SER A 199 -6.70 20.40 12.08
CA SER A 199 -6.65 21.72 11.41
C SER A 199 -7.85 21.99 10.50
N THR A 200 -8.53 20.96 10.00
CA THR A 200 -9.75 21.12 9.18
C THR A 200 -10.97 21.35 10.07
N VAL A 201 -11.08 20.61 11.17
CA VAL A 201 -12.14 20.81 12.17
C VAL A 201 -12.04 22.19 12.82
N LEU A 202 -10.83 22.63 13.22
CA LEU A 202 -10.62 23.96 13.80
C LEU A 202 -10.96 25.09 12.82
N ARG A 203 -10.65 24.94 11.53
CA ARG A 203 -11.05 25.90 10.50
C ARG A 203 -12.56 25.93 10.25
N ALA A 204 -13.23 24.78 10.35
CA ALA A 204 -14.68 24.69 10.22
C ALA A 204 -15.43 25.25 11.44
N ALA A 205 -14.80 25.27 12.62
CA ALA A 205 -15.36 25.86 13.83
C ALA A 205 -15.10 27.39 13.96
N ALA A 206 -14.13 27.92 13.21
CA ALA A 206 -13.73 29.33 13.23
C ALA A 206 -14.32 30.18 12.09
N GLY A 207 -15.11 29.59 11.20
CA GLY A 207 -15.84 30.27 10.12
C GLY A 207 -17.33 30.11 10.30
#